data_AF-A0A3B9HP47-F1
#
_entry.id   AF-A0A3B9HP47-F1
#
_cell.length_a   1.000
_cell.length_b   1.000
_cell.length_c   1.000
_cell.angle_alpha   90.00
_cell.angle_beta   90.00
_cell.angle_gamma   90.00
#
_symmetry.space_group_name_H-M   'P 1'
#
loop_
_entity.id
_entity.type
_entity.pdbx_description
1 polymer ?
#
loop_
_entity_poly.entity_id
_entity_poly.type
_entity_poly.pdbx_seq_one_letter_code
_entity_poly.pdbx_strand_id
1 'polypeptide(L)'
;MASAYTPGLKIVARTLVEKDRRLPLKGDVHVKKGDRVTAESVVASTNLPGNVYPVNIANILGCEAREITDFLVKKEGDFLEKDEVIAETQGFFGFFKSYVRSPIKGTVESLSTVTGQAILREPPIPVEVYAYVDGIIDDVYPGEGVKVNTAATFIQGIFGIGPEVIGELKMAVKSPSDVLDKDNITLEHKGKIIVGGSLVTAAALDRAVELGVKGVIVGGYDAHDLKEFLGYDLGVAITGTEDKGITLVVTEGFGKINMAKKTFDLLNGAEGRKTSINGATQIRAGVIRPEVVIPIADANIADQKHAPNNGMTIGTLVRIIRQPHFGEVAKVVSLPEKPVIIPSEAKVRVVEIETLSTGEKMMLPRANVEIIEE
;
A
#
# COMPACT_ATOMS: atom_id res chain seq x y z
N MET A 1 9.14 30.72 -2.53
CA MET A 1 10.22 30.01 -1.80
C MET A 1 10.02 28.52 -2.00
N ALA A 2 10.96 27.83 -2.63
CA ALA A 2 10.89 26.38 -2.77
C ALA A 2 11.14 25.78 -1.37
N SER A 3 10.06 25.32 -0.71
CA SER A 3 10.16 24.53 0.52
C SER A 3 11.03 23.32 0.18
N ALA A 4 12.22 23.25 0.77
CA ALA A 4 13.11 22.13 0.53
C ALA A 4 12.48 20.90 1.18
N TYR A 5 12.23 19.86 0.38
CA TYR A 5 11.83 18.54 0.87
C TYR A 5 12.78 18.15 2.00
N THR A 6 12.25 18.13 3.22
CA THR A 6 12.93 17.53 4.36
C THR A 6 12.26 16.19 4.56
N PRO A 7 12.98 15.08 4.41
CA PRO A 7 12.42 13.77 4.68
C PRO A 7 11.93 13.75 6.13
N GLY A 8 10.77 13.17 6.39
CA GLY A 8 10.29 12.96 7.75
C GLY A 8 9.00 12.16 7.75
N LEU A 9 8.85 11.28 8.73
CA LEU A 9 7.62 10.53 8.95
C LEU A 9 6.64 11.43 9.72
N LYS A 10 5.43 11.57 9.19
CA LYS A 10 4.38 12.33 9.88
C LYS A 10 3.78 11.49 11.01
N ILE A 11 3.93 11.97 12.24
CA ILE A 11 3.37 11.35 13.46
C ILE A 11 2.62 12.43 14.24
N VAL A 12 1.31 12.49 14.04
CA VAL A 12 0.46 13.57 14.58
C VAL A 12 -0.77 13.01 15.28
N ALA A 13 -1.06 13.54 16.46
CA ALA A 13 -2.20 13.10 17.28
C ALA A 13 -3.55 13.42 16.62
N ARG A 14 -3.60 14.54 15.88
CA ARG A 14 -4.80 15.03 15.21
C ARG A 14 -4.42 15.84 13.98
N THR A 15 -4.90 15.43 12.82
CA THR A 15 -4.73 16.17 11.56
C THR A 15 -5.91 15.89 10.64
N LEU A 16 -6.10 16.74 9.64
CA LEU A 16 -6.95 16.42 8.50
C LEU A 16 -6.17 15.46 7.59
N VAL A 17 -6.73 14.27 7.39
CA VAL A 17 -6.24 13.25 6.46
C VAL A 17 -7.16 13.25 5.25
N GLU A 18 -6.57 13.46 4.08
CA GLU A 18 -7.25 13.37 2.79
C GLU A 18 -6.85 12.07 2.09
N LYS A 19 -7.83 11.37 1.51
CA LYS A 19 -7.61 10.13 0.77
C LYS A 19 -8.26 10.21 -0.59
N ASP A 20 -7.43 10.32 -1.62
CA ASP A 20 -7.83 10.09 -3.01
C ASP A 20 -8.13 8.60 -3.20
N ARG A 21 -9.38 8.30 -3.56
CA ARG A 21 -9.90 6.96 -3.80
C ARG A 21 -10.30 6.87 -5.27
N ARG A 22 -9.36 6.42 -6.12
CA ARG A 22 -9.49 6.47 -7.58
C ARG A 22 -9.48 5.08 -8.19
N LEU A 23 -10.30 4.91 -9.22
CA LEU A 23 -10.37 3.74 -10.05
C LEU A 23 -9.19 3.69 -11.03
N PRO A 24 -8.71 2.48 -11.38
CA PRO A 24 -7.67 2.30 -12.38
C PRO A 24 -8.16 2.60 -13.82
N LEU A 25 -9.47 2.51 -14.05
CA LEU A 25 -10.15 2.83 -15.31
C LEU A 25 -11.43 3.60 -15.01
N LYS A 26 -11.98 4.27 -16.01
CA LYS A 26 -13.29 4.92 -15.86
C LYS A 26 -14.34 3.90 -15.40
N GLY A 27 -15.23 4.34 -14.52
CA GLY A 27 -16.30 3.51 -13.98
C GLY A 27 -17.37 4.35 -13.32
N ASP A 28 -18.01 3.77 -12.31
CA ASP A 28 -19.13 4.37 -11.60
C ASP A 28 -18.69 4.88 -10.23
N VAL A 29 -19.15 6.07 -9.86
CA VAL A 29 -18.98 6.64 -8.52
C VAL A 29 -20.32 6.58 -7.80
N HIS A 30 -20.32 5.97 -6.60
CA HIS A 30 -21.55 5.59 -5.89
C HIS A 30 -22.01 6.60 -4.84
N VAL A 31 -21.20 7.63 -4.59
CA VAL A 31 -21.39 8.62 -3.53
C VAL A 31 -21.30 10.04 -4.08
N LYS A 32 -21.78 11.01 -3.31
CA LYS A 32 -21.81 12.43 -3.65
C LYS A 32 -21.01 13.24 -2.63
N LYS A 33 -20.59 14.43 -3.04
CA LYS A 33 -19.95 15.40 -2.15
C LYS A 33 -20.83 15.68 -0.94
N GLY A 34 -20.24 15.63 0.25
CA GLY A 34 -20.91 15.80 1.54
C GLY A 34 -21.43 14.51 2.18
N ASP A 35 -21.44 13.38 1.46
CA ASP A 35 -21.87 12.10 2.02
C ASP A 35 -20.92 11.65 3.13
N ARG A 36 -21.48 11.03 4.17
CA ARG A 36 -20.72 10.33 5.21
C ARG A 36 -20.53 8.88 4.80
N VAL A 37 -19.29 8.40 4.89
CA VAL A 37 -18.92 7.03 4.52
C VAL A 37 -18.18 6.35 5.66
N THR A 38 -18.31 5.02 5.72
CA THR A 38 -17.46 4.17 6.55
C THR A 38 -16.27 3.68 5.72
N ALA A 39 -15.18 3.29 6.37
CA ALA A 39 -13.98 2.77 5.73
C ALA A 39 -14.26 1.62 4.73
N GLU A 40 -15.24 0.77 5.01
CA GLU A 40 -15.69 -0.36 4.19
C GLU A 40 -16.72 0.02 3.11
N SER A 41 -17.14 1.28 3.03
CA SER A 41 -18.07 1.73 1.98
C SER A 41 -17.38 1.68 0.62
N VAL A 42 -18.00 1.00 -0.34
CA VAL A 42 -17.59 1.07 -1.75
C VAL A 42 -17.95 2.44 -2.29
N VAL A 43 -16.95 3.25 -2.64
CA VAL A 43 -17.16 4.62 -3.13
C VAL A 43 -17.15 4.70 -4.65
N ALA A 44 -16.48 3.77 -5.31
CA ALA A 44 -16.45 3.68 -6.76
C ALA A 44 -16.19 2.23 -7.20
N SER A 45 -16.64 1.86 -8.40
CA SER A 45 -16.35 0.55 -9.00
C SER A 45 -16.15 0.62 -10.50
N THR A 46 -15.38 -0.31 -11.05
CA THR A 46 -15.23 -0.52 -12.50
C THR A 46 -15.04 -2.00 -12.81
N ASN A 47 -15.07 -2.37 -14.08
CA ASN A 47 -14.72 -3.71 -14.55
C ASN A 47 -13.46 -3.61 -15.38
N LEU A 48 -12.37 -4.22 -14.92
CA LEU A 48 -11.17 -4.38 -15.73
C LEU A 48 -11.44 -5.38 -16.86
N PRO A 49 -10.90 -5.15 -18.06
CA PRO A 49 -10.94 -6.16 -19.11
C PRO A 49 -10.30 -7.47 -18.61
N GLY A 50 -10.98 -8.60 -18.84
CA GLY A 50 -10.41 -9.91 -18.55
C GLY A 50 -9.17 -10.18 -19.41
N ASN A 51 -8.35 -11.15 -18.98
CA ASN A 51 -7.12 -11.51 -19.68
C ASN A 51 -7.43 -12.03 -21.08
N VAL A 52 -6.45 -11.85 -21.98
CA VAL A 52 -6.56 -12.22 -23.39
C VAL A 52 -5.72 -13.45 -23.67
N TYR A 53 -6.31 -14.42 -24.37
CA TYR A 53 -5.70 -15.70 -24.72
C TYR A 53 -5.74 -15.91 -26.23
N PRO A 54 -4.61 -15.77 -26.94
CA PRO A 54 -4.53 -16.10 -28.36
C PRO A 54 -4.46 -17.62 -28.55
N VAL A 55 -5.33 -18.16 -29.40
CA VAL A 55 -5.36 -19.57 -29.78
C VAL A 55 -5.16 -19.70 -31.28
N ASN A 56 -4.10 -20.41 -31.69
CA ASN A 56 -3.76 -20.58 -33.10
C ASN A 56 -4.51 -21.77 -33.72
N ILE A 57 -5.72 -21.51 -34.20
CA ILE A 57 -6.60 -22.53 -34.81
C ILE A 57 -5.94 -23.15 -36.04
N ALA A 58 -5.40 -22.32 -36.94
CA ALA A 58 -4.78 -22.80 -38.18
C ALA A 58 -3.61 -23.76 -37.90
N ASN A 59 -2.75 -23.43 -36.93
CA ASN A 59 -1.63 -24.29 -36.56
C ASN A 59 -2.09 -25.60 -35.91
N ILE A 60 -3.09 -25.55 -35.01
CA ILE A 60 -3.59 -26.73 -34.32
C ILE A 60 -4.32 -27.68 -35.28
N LEU A 61 -5.08 -27.14 -36.24
CA LEU A 61 -5.81 -27.94 -37.23
C LEU A 61 -4.99 -28.29 -38.48
N GLY A 62 -3.84 -27.63 -38.68
CA GLY A 62 -2.99 -27.83 -39.86
C GLY A 62 -3.59 -27.29 -41.16
N CYS A 63 -4.38 -26.22 -41.11
CA CYS A 63 -5.01 -25.58 -42.27
C CYS A 63 -4.44 -24.19 -42.56
N GLU A 64 -4.79 -23.60 -43.70
CA GLU A 64 -4.42 -22.22 -43.98
C GLU A 64 -5.24 -21.24 -43.12
N ALA A 65 -4.64 -20.07 -42.81
CA ALA A 65 -5.29 -19.05 -41.98
C ALA A 65 -6.67 -18.62 -42.50
N ARG A 66 -6.88 -18.62 -43.82
CA ARG A 66 -8.16 -18.23 -44.44
C ARG A 66 -9.22 -19.31 -44.32
N GLU A 67 -8.83 -20.56 -44.14
CA GLU A 67 -9.71 -21.74 -44.10
C GLU A 67 -10.27 -21.98 -42.69
N ILE A 68 -9.79 -21.27 -41.67
CA ILE A 68 -10.24 -21.49 -40.28
C ILE A 68 -11.76 -21.38 -40.16
N THR A 69 -12.40 -20.53 -40.96
CA THR A 69 -13.86 -20.27 -40.92
C THR A 69 -14.69 -21.51 -41.26
N ASP A 70 -14.12 -22.45 -42.01
CA ASP A 70 -14.79 -23.68 -42.42
C ASP A 70 -14.81 -24.73 -41.30
N PHE A 71 -14.00 -24.51 -40.25
CA PHE A 71 -13.81 -25.42 -39.13
C PHE A 71 -14.37 -24.86 -37.81
N LEU A 72 -14.82 -23.60 -37.78
CA LEU A 72 -15.32 -22.96 -36.56
C LEU A 72 -16.63 -23.58 -36.08
N VAL A 73 -16.66 -23.95 -34.80
CA VAL A 73 -17.87 -24.32 -34.05
C VAL A 73 -18.44 -23.11 -33.30
N LYS A 74 -17.57 -22.16 -32.94
CA LYS A 74 -17.90 -20.91 -32.24
C LYS A 74 -17.57 -19.70 -33.11
N LYS A 75 -18.40 -18.66 -33.01
CA LYS A 75 -18.20 -17.37 -33.71
C LYS A 75 -17.82 -16.26 -32.72
N GLU A 76 -17.38 -15.13 -33.25
CA GLU A 76 -17.14 -13.92 -32.46
C GLU A 76 -18.39 -13.56 -31.64
N GLY A 77 -18.19 -13.21 -30.37
CA GLY A 77 -19.23 -12.91 -29.39
C GLY A 77 -19.79 -14.14 -28.66
N ASP A 78 -19.50 -15.37 -29.09
CA ASP A 78 -19.99 -16.56 -28.39
C ASP A 78 -19.29 -16.77 -27.05
N PHE A 79 -20.05 -17.24 -26.05
CA PHE A 79 -19.53 -17.70 -24.76
C PHE A 79 -18.84 -19.07 -24.88
N LEU A 80 -17.84 -19.24 -24.02
CA LEU A 80 -16.98 -20.41 -23.92
C LEU A 80 -16.88 -20.88 -22.48
N GLU A 81 -16.98 -22.18 -22.26
CA GLU A 81 -16.45 -22.85 -21.07
C GLU A 81 -15.03 -23.39 -21.34
N LYS A 82 -14.27 -23.61 -20.27
CA LYS A 82 -12.96 -24.25 -20.39
C LYS A 82 -13.12 -25.65 -21.00
N ASP A 83 -12.21 -26.00 -21.90
CA ASP A 83 -12.15 -27.24 -22.68
C ASP A 83 -13.30 -27.41 -23.72
N GLU A 84 -14.17 -26.42 -23.87
CA GLU A 84 -15.21 -26.40 -24.91
C GLU A 84 -14.59 -26.31 -26.31
N VAL A 85 -15.17 -27.02 -27.29
CA VAL A 85 -14.68 -27.03 -28.67
C VAL A 85 -14.99 -25.68 -29.35
N ILE A 86 -13.95 -25.03 -29.86
CA ILE A 86 -14.02 -23.77 -30.61
C ILE A 86 -14.02 -24.04 -32.12
N ALA A 87 -13.24 -25.05 -32.55
CA ALA A 87 -13.14 -25.45 -33.95
C ALA A 87 -12.87 -26.96 -34.05
N GLU A 88 -13.37 -27.60 -35.09
CA GLU A 88 -13.12 -29.01 -35.37
C GLU A 88 -12.99 -29.30 -36.87
N THR A 89 -12.19 -30.31 -37.21
CA THR A 89 -12.17 -30.83 -38.60
C THR A 89 -13.36 -31.76 -38.85
N GLN A 90 -13.83 -31.81 -40.11
CA GLN A 90 -14.91 -32.71 -40.51
C GLN A 90 -14.51 -34.21 -40.40
N GLY A 91 -13.21 -34.52 -40.44
CA GLY A 91 -12.67 -35.88 -40.41
C GLY A 91 -12.90 -36.66 -41.71
N PHE A 92 -12.41 -37.89 -41.80
CA PHE A 92 -12.66 -38.79 -42.93
C PHE A 92 -13.78 -39.77 -42.56
N PHE A 93 -14.96 -39.68 -43.21
CA PHE A 93 -16.17 -40.42 -42.81
C PHE A 93 -16.56 -40.23 -41.32
N GLY A 94 -16.22 -39.09 -40.72
CA GLY A 94 -16.47 -38.79 -39.29
C GLY A 94 -15.44 -39.35 -38.30
N PHE A 95 -14.41 -40.06 -38.78
CA PHE A 95 -13.29 -40.54 -37.95
C PHE A 95 -12.09 -39.57 -38.02
N PHE A 96 -11.23 -39.60 -36.98
CA PHE A 96 -10.00 -38.80 -36.87
C PHE A 96 -10.21 -37.26 -36.87
N LYS A 97 -11.22 -36.78 -36.14
CA LYS A 97 -11.40 -35.33 -35.94
C LYS A 97 -10.28 -34.75 -35.07
N SER A 98 -9.78 -33.59 -35.47
CA SER A 98 -8.94 -32.72 -34.65
C SER A 98 -9.80 -31.64 -34.03
N TYR A 99 -9.52 -31.30 -32.77
CA TYR A 99 -10.29 -30.32 -32.01
C TYR A 99 -9.38 -29.20 -31.52
N VAL A 100 -9.86 -27.97 -31.65
CA VAL A 100 -9.35 -26.82 -30.90
C VAL A 100 -10.30 -26.59 -29.73
N ARG A 101 -9.75 -26.58 -28.52
CA ARG A 101 -10.51 -26.37 -27.29
C ARG A 101 -10.14 -25.04 -26.64
N SER A 102 -11.11 -24.44 -25.95
CA SER A 102 -10.88 -23.23 -25.19
C SER A 102 -10.00 -23.51 -23.98
N PRO A 103 -8.88 -22.77 -23.78
CA PRO A 103 -8.09 -22.86 -22.56
C PRO A 103 -8.77 -22.17 -21.37
N ILE A 104 -9.83 -21.39 -21.61
CA ILE A 104 -10.48 -20.52 -20.63
C ILE A 104 -12.01 -20.65 -20.66
N LYS A 105 -12.64 -20.18 -19.57
CA LYS A 105 -14.03 -19.73 -19.60
C LYS A 105 -14.05 -18.26 -20.03
N GLY A 106 -14.92 -17.87 -20.96
CA GLY A 106 -14.92 -16.50 -21.48
C GLY A 106 -15.74 -16.31 -22.74
N THR A 107 -15.26 -15.47 -23.65
CA THR A 107 -15.89 -15.19 -24.94
C THR A 107 -14.87 -15.20 -26.08
N VAL A 108 -15.32 -15.58 -27.28
CA VAL A 108 -14.54 -15.33 -28.51
C VAL A 108 -14.60 -13.83 -28.81
N GLU A 109 -13.49 -13.12 -28.60
CA GLU A 109 -13.42 -11.67 -28.85
C GLU A 109 -13.25 -11.37 -30.33
N SER A 110 -12.34 -12.07 -31.01
CA SER A 110 -12.14 -11.92 -32.45
C SER A 110 -11.55 -13.16 -33.10
N LEU A 111 -11.76 -13.29 -34.40
CA LEU A 111 -11.29 -14.36 -35.26
C LEU A 111 -10.58 -13.74 -36.48
N SER A 112 -9.28 -13.99 -36.59
CA SER A 112 -8.45 -13.41 -37.64
C SER A 112 -8.17 -14.45 -38.74
N THR A 113 -8.76 -14.24 -39.92
CA THR A 113 -8.46 -15.03 -41.13
C THR A 113 -7.12 -14.68 -41.77
N VAL A 114 -6.44 -13.62 -41.28
CA VAL A 114 -5.09 -13.24 -41.70
C VAL A 114 -4.03 -14.06 -40.95
N THR A 115 -4.22 -14.24 -39.64
CA THR A 115 -3.26 -14.95 -38.77
C THR A 115 -3.68 -16.37 -38.42
N GLY A 116 -4.93 -16.75 -38.68
CA GLY A 116 -5.45 -18.08 -38.35
C GLY A 116 -5.76 -18.25 -36.85
N GLN A 117 -5.95 -17.15 -36.11
CA GLN A 117 -6.04 -17.14 -34.66
C GLN A 117 -7.43 -16.70 -34.16
N ALA A 118 -7.86 -17.30 -33.06
CA ALA A 118 -8.91 -16.78 -32.20
C ALA A 118 -8.31 -16.02 -31.03
N ILE A 119 -8.82 -14.83 -30.76
CA ILE A 119 -8.54 -14.08 -29.54
C ILE A 119 -9.69 -14.35 -28.59
N LEU A 120 -9.38 -14.98 -27.46
CA LEU A 120 -10.36 -15.29 -26.42
C LEU A 120 -10.17 -14.34 -25.25
N ARG A 121 -11.26 -13.92 -24.60
CA ARG A 121 -11.22 -13.00 -23.47
C ARG A 121 -11.93 -13.60 -22.27
N GLU A 122 -11.28 -13.60 -21.12
CA GLU A 122 -11.90 -13.97 -19.85
C GLU A 122 -13.00 -12.96 -19.45
N PRO A 123 -13.96 -13.34 -18.57
CA PRO A 123 -14.93 -12.40 -18.04
C PRO A 123 -14.25 -11.16 -17.42
N PRO A 124 -14.90 -9.99 -17.46
CA PRO A 124 -14.38 -8.79 -16.83
C PRO A 124 -14.14 -9.02 -15.32
N ILE A 125 -13.08 -8.40 -14.80
CA ILE A 125 -12.67 -8.52 -13.39
C ILE A 125 -13.24 -7.30 -12.64
N PRO A 126 -14.21 -7.48 -11.72
CA PRO A 126 -14.77 -6.38 -10.97
C PRO A 126 -13.72 -5.79 -10.02
N VAL A 127 -13.67 -4.46 -9.97
CA VAL A 127 -12.80 -3.71 -9.07
C VAL A 127 -13.66 -2.73 -8.29
N GLU A 128 -13.57 -2.82 -6.97
CA GLU A 128 -14.18 -1.89 -6.04
C GLU A 128 -13.10 -1.07 -5.34
N VAL A 129 -13.37 0.21 -5.15
CA VAL A 129 -12.55 1.10 -4.36
C VAL A 129 -13.34 1.46 -3.11
N TYR A 130 -12.78 1.10 -1.95
CA TYR A 130 -13.34 1.43 -0.64
C TYR A 130 -12.93 2.83 -0.19
N ALA A 131 -13.73 3.45 0.68
CA ALA A 131 -13.41 4.74 1.29
C ALA A 131 -12.11 4.70 2.10
N TYR A 132 -11.75 3.53 2.63
CA TYR A 132 -10.58 3.22 3.45
C TYR A 132 -10.56 3.89 4.82
N VAL A 133 -11.24 5.03 5.01
CA VAL A 133 -11.40 5.69 6.30
C VAL A 133 -12.85 6.11 6.53
N ASP A 134 -13.28 6.11 7.79
CA ASP A 134 -14.53 6.75 8.18
C ASP A 134 -14.37 8.27 7.99
N GLY A 135 -15.27 8.90 7.23
CA GLY A 135 -15.09 10.29 6.83
C GLY A 135 -16.24 10.88 6.03
N ILE A 136 -15.95 12.02 5.40
CA ILE A 136 -16.88 12.77 4.54
C ILE A 136 -16.29 12.89 3.15
N ILE A 137 -17.11 12.73 2.12
CA ILE A 137 -16.70 12.98 0.74
C ILE A 137 -16.49 14.48 0.53
N ASP A 138 -15.24 14.89 0.37
CA ASP A 138 -14.86 16.29 0.14
C ASP A 138 -15.01 16.68 -1.33
N ASP A 139 -14.66 15.76 -2.23
CA ASP A 139 -14.74 15.99 -3.68
C ASP A 139 -15.07 14.70 -4.44
N VAL A 140 -15.65 14.87 -5.63
CA VAL A 140 -16.02 13.77 -6.53
C VAL A 140 -15.32 14.00 -7.87
N TYR A 141 -14.61 12.98 -8.35
CA TYR A 141 -13.99 12.93 -9.67
C TYR A 141 -14.89 12.10 -10.59
N PRO A 142 -15.72 12.72 -11.44
CA PRO A 142 -16.75 11.99 -12.20
C PRO A 142 -16.15 10.86 -13.04
N GLY A 143 -16.62 9.64 -12.78
CA GLY A 143 -16.17 8.43 -13.45
C GLY A 143 -14.79 7.92 -13.03
N GLU A 144 -14.10 8.61 -12.11
CA GLU A 144 -12.75 8.25 -11.66
C GLU A 144 -12.70 7.91 -10.17
N GLY A 145 -13.50 8.53 -9.31
CA GLY A 145 -13.46 8.26 -7.88
C GLY A 145 -13.82 9.47 -7.03
N VAL A 146 -13.27 9.52 -5.81
CA VAL A 146 -13.59 10.56 -4.81
C VAL A 146 -12.38 10.94 -3.97
N LYS A 147 -12.49 12.08 -3.26
CA LYS A 147 -11.63 12.41 -2.12
C LYS A 147 -12.41 12.25 -0.83
N VAL A 148 -11.89 11.46 0.10
CA VAL A 148 -12.45 11.27 1.44
C VAL A 148 -11.61 12.04 2.46
N ASN A 149 -12.25 12.89 3.25
CA ASN A 149 -11.61 13.64 4.32
C ASN A 149 -12.01 13.08 5.68
N THR A 150 -11.03 12.95 6.57
CA THR A 150 -11.24 12.53 7.95
C THR A 150 -10.30 13.28 8.89
N ALA A 151 -10.80 13.62 10.08
CA ALA A 151 -9.94 14.09 11.16
C ALA A 151 -9.44 12.87 11.92
N ALA A 152 -8.13 12.63 11.92
CA ALA A 152 -7.56 11.39 12.44
C ALA A 152 -6.24 11.60 13.17
N THR A 153 -5.91 10.65 14.05
CA THR A 153 -4.51 10.38 14.38
C THR A 153 -3.85 9.74 13.16
N PHE A 154 -2.69 10.24 12.77
CA PHE A 154 -1.99 9.82 11.57
C PHE A 154 -0.53 9.50 11.87
N ILE A 155 -0.10 8.29 11.51
CA ILE A 155 1.26 7.79 11.72
C ILE A 155 1.75 7.23 10.40
N GLN A 156 2.87 7.72 9.90
CA GLN A 156 3.57 7.12 8.77
C GLN A 156 4.64 6.16 9.26
N GLY A 157 4.65 4.96 8.67
CA GLY A 157 5.75 4.02 8.84
C GLY A 157 6.87 4.26 7.83
N ILE A 158 8.03 3.70 8.12
CA ILE A 158 9.18 3.72 7.21
C ILE A 158 9.08 2.63 6.14
N PHE A 159 8.49 1.50 6.50
CA PHE A 159 8.40 0.29 5.68
C PHE A 159 7.19 -0.56 6.07
N GLY A 160 6.64 -1.32 5.12
CA GLY A 160 5.50 -2.20 5.34
C GLY A 160 5.31 -3.17 4.19
N ILE A 161 4.39 -4.10 4.36
CA ILE A 161 3.94 -5.06 3.34
C ILE A 161 2.44 -5.31 3.48
N GLY A 162 1.82 -5.81 2.41
CA GLY A 162 0.41 -6.18 2.41
C GLY A 162 -0.54 -5.02 2.18
N PRO A 163 -1.81 -5.34 1.84
CA PRO A 163 -2.77 -4.38 1.32
C PRO A 163 -3.35 -3.45 2.39
N GLU A 164 -4.32 -2.64 2.00
CA GLU A 164 -5.15 -1.89 2.94
C GLU A 164 -6.01 -2.83 3.78
N VAL A 165 -6.02 -2.65 5.10
CA VAL A 165 -6.89 -3.40 6.01
C VAL A 165 -7.50 -2.49 7.07
N ILE A 166 -8.69 -2.87 7.54
CA ILE A 166 -9.46 -2.14 8.55
C ILE A 166 -9.76 -3.10 9.70
N GLY A 167 -9.50 -2.66 10.93
CA GLY A 167 -9.75 -3.46 12.13
C GLY A 167 -9.76 -2.63 13.40
N GLU A 168 -10.23 -3.23 14.49
CA GLU A 168 -10.08 -2.68 15.83
C GLU A 168 -8.61 -2.75 16.25
N LEU A 169 -8.07 -1.67 16.82
CA LEU A 169 -6.71 -1.63 17.34
C LEU A 169 -6.60 -2.36 18.69
N LYS A 170 -5.57 -3.18 18.87
CA LYS A 170 -5.31 -3.90 20.13
C LYS A 170 -3.82 -3.90 20.48
N MET A 171 -3.48 -3.65 21.75
CA MET A 171 -2.10 -3.74 22.20
C MET A 171 -1.75 -5.22 22.47
N ALA A 172 -0.73 -5.75 21.78
CA ALA A 172 -0.24 -7.12 22.01
C ALA A 172 0.96 -7.18 22.98
N VAL A 173 1.57 -6.02 23.25
CA VAL A 173 2.67 -5.86 24.21
C VAL A 173 2.41 -4.69 25.16
N LYS A 174 3.23 -4.55 26.21
CA LYS A 174 3.03 -3.55 27.28
C LYS A 174 4.02 -2.39 27.22
N SER A 175 5.15 -2.56 26.54
CA SER A 175 6.21 -1.57 26.43
C SER A 175 6.70 -1.39 24.99
N PRO A 176 7.14 -0.17 24.60
CA PRO A 176 7.78 0.07 23.30
C PRO A 176 9.05 -0.75 23.06
N SER A 177 9.67 -1.30 24.12
CA SER A 177 10.86 -2.15 24.03
C SER A 177 10.56 -3.65 23.88
N ASP A 178 9.30 -4.06 24.06
CA ASP A 178 8.94 -5.48 24.04
C ASP A 178 9.08 -6.06 22.63
N VAL A 179 9.53 -7.31 22.52
CA VAL A 179 9.50 -8.05 21.25
C VAL A 179 8.12 -8.67 21.11
N LEU A 180 7.51 -8.52 19.93
CA LEU A 180 6.29 -9.20 19.56
C LEU A 180 6.66 -10.57 18.99
N ASP A 181 6.44 -11.61 19.80
CA ASP A 181 6.67 -13.01 19.42
C ASP A 181 5.35 -13.81 19.43
N LYS A 182 5.41 -15.07 19.02
CA LYS A 182 4.26 -15.99 18.92
C LYS A 182 3.38 -16.01 20.18
N ASP A 183 3.98 -16.03 21.36
CA ASP A 183 3.28 -16.16 22.63
C ASP A 183 2.46 -14.93 23.01
N ASN A 184 2.73 -13.77 22.39
CA ASN A 184 1.93 -12.56 22.56
C ASN A 184 0.60 -12.65 21.81
N ILE A 185 0.45 -13.54 20.83
CA ILE A 185 -0.68 -13.56 19.91
C ILE A 185 -1.66 -14.67 20.26
N THR A 186 -2.73 -14.26 20.94
CA THR A 186 -3.86 -15.10 21.34
C THR A 186 -5.08 -14.95 20.41
N LEU A 187 -6.10 -15.80 20.62
CA LEU A 187 -7.38 -15.76 19.89
C LEU A 187 -8.13 -14.41 20.01
N GLU A 188 -7.85 -13.61 21.03
CA GLU A 188 -8.50 -12.30 21.21
C GLU A 188 -8.10 -11.29 20.12
N HIS A 189 -7.00 -11.54 19.41
CA HIS A 189 -6.47 -10.70 18.34
C HIS A 189 -7.10 -11.01 16.97
N LYS A 190 -7.91 -12.07 16.86
CA LYS A 190 -8.55 -12.45 15.60
C LYS A 190 -9.38 -11.29 15.05
N GLY A 191 -9.15 -10.95 13.78
CA GLY A 191 -9.84 -9.86 13.08
C GLY A 191 -9.38 -8.45 13.46
N LYS A 192 -8.36 -8.31 14.32
CA LYS A 192 -7.86 -7.03 14.84
C LYS A 192 -6.57 -6.60 14.15
N ILE A 193 -6.20 -5.34 14.37
CA ILE A 193 -4.87 -4.81 14.08
C ILE A 193 -4.13 -4.74 15.41
N ILE A 194 -2.99 -5.42 15.53
CA ILE A 194 -2.24 -5.50 16.78
C ILE A 194 -1.02 -4.60 16.77
N VAL A 195 -0.65 -4.11 17.95
CA VAL A 195 0.52 -3.25 18.16
C VAL A 195 1.58 -3.99 18.96
N GLY A 196 2.77 -4.11 18.37
CA GLY A 196 3.99 -4.61 19.00
C GLY A 196 4.86 -3.48 19.57
N GLY A 197 6.07 -3.85 19.99
CA GLY A 197 7.06 -2.92 20.56
C GLY A 197 8.23 -2.73 19.60
N SER A 198 9.38 -3.30 19.94
CA SER A 198 10.67 -3.05 19.30
C SER A 198 10.98 -3.91 18.08
N LEU A 199 10.35 -5.09 17.98
CA LEU A 199 10.63 -6.07 16.94
C LEU A 199 9.42 -6.98 16.76
N VAL A 200 9.15 -7.42 15.52
CA VAL A 200 8.27 -8.55 15.23
C VAL A 200 9.09 -9.72 14.70
N THR A 201 8.80 -10.93 15.20
CA THR A 201 9.46 -12.16 14.71
C THR A 201 8.69 -12.80 13.55
N ALA A 202 9.35 -13.64 12.75
CA ALA A 202 8.67 -14.45 11.73
C ALA A 202 7.56 -15.33 12.34
N ALA A 203 7.85 -15.98 13.47
CA ALA A 203 6.90 -16.82 14.20
C ALA A 203 5.66 -16.04 14.69
N ALA A 204 5.82 -14.76 15.06
CA ALA A 204 4.70 -13.89 15.37
C ALA A 204 3.83 -13.60 14.14
N LEU A 205 4.44 -13.29 13.00
CA LEU A 205 3.68 -13.03 11.76
C LEU A 205 2.91 -14.28 11.31
N ASP A 206 3.55 -15.45 11.31
CA ASP A 206 2.88 -16.72 10.99
C ASP A 206 1.71 -16.98 11.93
N ARG A 207 1.91 -16.78 13.25
CA ARG A 207 0.85 -16.95 14.24
C ARG A 207 -0.30 -15.97 14.05
N ALA A 208 0.01 -14.73 13.67
CA ALA A 208 -0.97 -13.69 13.38
C ALA A 208 -1.85 -14.10 12.20
N VAL A 209 -1.24 -14.61 11.12
CA VAL A 209 -1.95 -15.13 9.95
C VAL A 209 -2.82 -16.34 10.31
N GLU A 210 -2.26 -17.33 11.04
CA GLU A 210 -3.01 -18.52 11.50
C GLU A 210 -4.29 -18.16 12.27
N LEU A 211 -4.22 -17.13 13.11
CA LEU A 211 -5.33 -16.69 13.94
C LEU A 211 -6.27 -15.69 13.24
N GLY A 212 -5.93 -15.24 12.03
CA GLY A 212 -6.71 -14.27 11.26
C GLY A 212 -6.61 -12.85 11.82
N VAL A 213 -5.45 -12.47 12.39
CA VAL A 213 -5.11 -11.07 12.68
C VAL A 213 -4.99 -10.32 11.35
N LYS A 214 -5.60 -9.14 11.24
CA LYS A 214 -5.61 -8.38 9.98
C LYS A 214 -4.33 -7.61 9.75
N GLY A 215 -3.68 -7.12 10.81
CA GLY A 215 -2.47 -6.33 10.67
C GLY A 215 -1.63 -6.20 11.92
N VAL A 216 -0.37 -5.80 11.74
CA VAL A 216 0.64 -5.60 12.78
C VAL A 216 1.28 -4.22 12.61
N ILE A 217 1.38 -3.45 13.69
CA ILE A 217 2.14 -2.21 13.76
C ILE A 217 3.30 -2.42 14.75
N VAL A 218 4.55 -2.17 14.34
CA VAL A 218 5.74 -2.46 15.16
C VAL A 218 6.88 -1.47 14.92
N GLY A 219 7.80 -1.33 15.88
CA GLY A 219 8.97 -0.45 15.76
C GLY A 219 9.99 -0.94 14.73
N GLY A 220 10.32 -2.24 14.75
CA GLY A 220 11.34 -2.81 13.87
C GLY A 220 11.05 -4.24 13.40
N TYR A 221 11.85 -4.69 12.44
CA TYR A 221 11.83 -6.05 11.88
C TYR A 221 13.23 -6.47 11.40
N ASP A 222 13.51 -7.78 11.38
CA ASP A 222 14.76 -8.31 10.82
C ASP A 222 14.58 -8.83 9.38
N ALA A 223 15.61 -8.71 8.54
CA ALA A 223 15.55 -9.12 7.12
C ALA A 223 15.38 -10.63 7.01
N HIS A 224 16.01 -11.36 7.92
CA HIS A 224 15.91 -12.80 7.99
C HIS A 224 14.47 -13.22 8.24
N ASP A 225 13.84 -12.64 9.26
CA ASP A 225 12.46 -12.92 9.63
C ASP A 225 11.47 -12.52 8.53
N LEU A 226 11.68 -11.37 7.88
CA LEU A 226 10.84 -10.96 6.76
C LEU A 226 11.00 -11.91 5.57
N LYS A 227 12.22 -12.34 5.25
CA LYS A 227 12.49 -13.31 4.18
C LYS A 227 11.87 -14.66 4.49
N GLU A 228 12.00 -15.13 5.72
CA GLU A 228 11.41 -16.39 6.19
C GLU A 228 9.88 -16.35 6.03
N PHE A 229 9.25 -15.28 6.53
CA PHE A 229 7.81 -15.08 6.43
C PHE A 229 7.33 -14.95 4.97
N LEU A 230 8.05 -14.19 4.13
CA LEU A 230 7.68 -13.99 2.73
C LEU A 230 7.97 -15.22 1.86
N GLY A 231 9.02 -15.97 2.17
CA GLY A 231 9.53 -17.08 1.35
C GLY A 231 10.41 -16.62 0.16
N TYR A 232 10.74 -15.32 0.07
CA TYR A 232 11.59 -14.75 -0.98
C TYR A 232 12.27 -13.46 -0.51
N ASP A 233 13.32 -13.04 -1.22
CA ASP A 233 14.00 -11.77 -0.95
C ASP A 233 13.22 -10.58 -1.51
N LEU A 234 12.85 -9.65 -0.63
CA LEU A 234 12.20 -8.41 -1.02
C LEU A 234 13.25 -7.47 -1.66
N GLY A 235 13.28 -7.42 -2.99
CA GLY A 235 14.28 -6.68 -3.76
C GLY A 235 14.09 -5.16 -3.72
N VAL A 236 13.63 -4.57 -4.83
CA VAL A 236 13.31 -3.15 -4.89
C VAL A 236 12.03 -2.94 -4.08
N ALA A 237 12.10 -2.31 -2.91
CA ALA A 237 10.98 -2.11 -1.98
C ALA A 237 9.78 -1.36 -2.59
N ILE A 238 9.02 -2.08 -3.40
CA ILE A 238 7.69 -1.80 -3.91
C ILE A 238 6.84 -2.93 -3.34
N THR A 239 6.02 -2.58 -2.35
CA THR A 239 5.22 -3.53 -1.57
C THR A 239 3.76 -3.11 -1.55
N GLY A 240 2.91 -3.91 -0.91
CA GLY A 240 1.47 -3.66 -0.75
C GLY A 240 0.61 -4.65 -1.53
N THR A 241 1.23 -5.50 -2.35
CA THR A 241 0.54 -6.54 -3.14
C THR A 241 0.88 -7.94 -2.66
N GLU A 242 1.60 -8.08 -1.56
CA GLU A 242 1.90 -9.37 -0.96
C GLU A 242 0.64 -10.03 -0.41
N ASP A 243 0.29 -11.20 -0.95
CA ASP A 243 -0.85 -11.99 -0.49
C ASP A 243 -0.42 -12.95 0.63
N LYS A 244 -0.24 -12.39 1.83
CA LYS A 244 0.13 -13.13 3.05
C LYS A 244 -0.97 -13.15 4.11
N GLY A 245 -2.16 -12.63 3.78
CA GLY A 245 -3.29 -12.57 4.71
C GLY A 245 -3.13 -11.59 5.87
N ILE A 246 -2.11 -10.73 5.86
CA ILE A 246 -1.85 -9.73 6.89
C ILE A 246 -1.14 -8.50 6.32
N THR A 247 -1.34 -7.35 6.96
CA THR A 247 -0.63 -6.10 6.65
C THR A 247 0.33 -5.74 7.77
N LEU A 248 1.58 -5.41 7.42
CA LEU A 248 2.61 -4.98 8.37
C LEU A 248 2.95 -3.51 8.14
N VAL A 249 3.00 -2.73 9.22
CA VAL A 249 3.53 -1.36 9.24
C VAL A 249 4.66 -1.27 10.26
N VAL A 250 5.83 -0.89 9.80
CA VAL A 250 7.04 -0.68 10.61
C VAL A 250 7.28 0.82 10.79
N THR A 251 7.39 1.29 12.02
CA THR A 251 7.48 2.73 12.32
C THR A 251 8.92 3.25 12.33
N GLU A 252 9.89 2.51 12.85
CA GLU A 252 11.26 3.02 13.05
C GLU A 252 12.28 2.46 12.05
N GLY A 253 12.29 1.14 11.79
CA GLY A 253 13.16 0.58 10.75
C GLY A 253 13.62 -0.86 10.92
N PHE A 254 14.87 -1.09 10.56
CA PHE A 254 15.46 -2.42 10.43
C PHE A 254 16.20 -2.85 11.70
N GLY A 255 15.98 -4.09 12.13
CA GLY A 255 16.46 -4.68 13.37
C GLY A 255 15.57 -4.37 14.56
N LYS A 256 16.04 -4.73 15.75
CA LYS A 256 15.34 -4.45 17.01
C LYS A 256 15.46 -2.97 17.39
N ILE A 257 14.43 -2.18 17.09
CA ILE A 257 14.36 -0.75 17.36
C ILE A 257 13.12 -0.46 18.17
N ASN A 258 13.29 0.03 19.40
CA ASN A 258 12.18 0.44 20.26
C ASN A 258 11.28 1.41 19.51
N MET A 259 9.97 1.13 19.48
CA MET A 259 9.01 2.09 18.96
C MET A 259 9.13 3.42 19.72
N ALA A 260 9.09 4.54 19.01
CA ALA A 260 9.15 5.83 19.68
C ALA A 260 8.00 5.96 20.69
N LYS A 261 8.32 6.44 21.90
CA LYS A 261 7.34 6.54 23.00
C LYS A 261 6.08 7.33 22.59
N LYS A 262 6.24 8.43 21.84
CA LYS A 262 5.11 9.22 21.27
C LYS A 262 4.18 8.33 20.45
N THR A 263 4.72 7.53 19.53
CA THR A 263 3.96 6.62 18.66
C THR A 263 3.25 5.55 19.48
N PHE A 264 3.97 4.90 20.41
CA PHE A 264 3.41 3.87 21.27
C PHE A 264 2.26 4.41 22.15
N ASP A 265 2.46 5.59 22.76
CA ASP A 265 1.44 6.25 23.59
C ASP A 265 0.19 6.62 22.79
N LEU A 266 0.36 7.10 21.54
CA LEU A 266 -0.77 7.40 20.63
C LEU A 266 -1.57 6.16 20.27
N LEU A 267 -0.89 5.05 19.93
CA LEU A 267 -1.53 3.78 19.60
C LEU A 267 -2.23 3.17 20.83
N ASN A 268 -1.56 3.19 21.98
CA ASN A 268 -2.14 2.71 23.24
C ASN A 268 -3.37 3.52 23.66
N GLY A 269 -3.32 4.86 23.53
CA GLY A 269 -4.48 5.73 23.77
C GLY A 269 -5.63 5.55 22.77
N ALA A 270 -5.41 4.82 21.68
CA ALA A 270 -6.39 4.51 20.65
C ALA A 270 -6.85 3.05 20.66
N GLU A 271 -6.47 2.25 21.66
CA GLU A 271 -6.90 0.87 21.79
C GLU A 271 -8.44 0.75 21.76
N GLY A 272 -8.96 -0.25 21.04
CA GLY A 272 -10.38 -0.47 20.83
C GLY A 272 -11.01 0.40 19.75
N ARG A 273 -10.26 1.32 19.13
CA ARG A 273 -10.77 2.16 18.05
C ARG A 273 -10.57 1.50 16.69
N LYS A 274 -11.53 1.76 15.80
CA LYS A 274 -11.43 1.39 14.39
C LYS A 274 -10.24 2.12 13.74
N THR A 275 -9.40 1.33 13.08
CA THR A 275 -8.13 1.78 12.53
C THR A 275 -7.98 1.21 11.12
N SER A 276 -7.47 2.04 10.22
CA SER A 276 -7.11 1.65 8.87
C SER A 276 -5.60 1.69 8.74
N ILE A 277 -5.01 0.65 8.16
CA ILE A 277 -3.57 0.62 7.85
C ILE A 277 -3.34 0.22 6.41
N ASN A 278 -2.22 0.68 5.85
CA ASN A 278 -1.73 0.28 4.54
C ASN A 278 -0.24 -0.02 4.66
N GLY A 279 0.18 -1.21 4.21
CA GLY A 279 1.58 -1.63 4.21
C GLY A 279 2.35 -1.20 2.96
N ALA A 280 1.68 -0.68 1.93
CA ALA A 280 2.32 -0.32 0.68
C ALA A 280 3.47 0.67 0.87
N THR A 281 4.65 0.27 0.42
CA THR A 281 5.87 1.07 0.48
C THR A 281 6.44 1.19 -0.92
N GLN A 282 6.78 2.41 -1.33
CA GLN A 282 7.48 2.69 -2.59
C GLN A 282 8.54 3.76 -2.34
N ILE A 283 9.81 3.39 -2.53
CA ILE A 283 10.94 4.27 -2.20
C ILE A 283 11.37 5.20 -3.36
N ARG A 284 10.98 4.91 -4.60
CA ARG A 284 11.40 5.64 -5.82
C ARG A 284 10.20 5.93 -6.74
N ALA A 285 10.29 7.01 -7.51
CA ALA A 285 9.28 7.42 -8.50
C ALA A 285 7.85 7.57 -7.91
N GLY A 286 7.64 8.58 -7.07
CA GLY A 286 6.38 8.75 -6.34
C GLY A 286 6.41 7.96 -5.04
N VAL A 287 6.96 8.57 -3.99
CA VAL A 287 7.18 7.90 -2.70
C VAL A 287 5.83 7.57 -2.06
N ILE A 288 5.61 6.29 -1.76
CA ILE A 288 4.47 5.82 -0.97
C ILE A 288 5.03 5.32 0.35
N ARG A 289 4.43 5.78 1.45
CA ARG A 289 4.77 5.33 2.79
C ARG A 289 3.60 4.51 3.34
N PRO A 290 3.89 3.44 4.08
CA PRO A 290 2.88 2.76 4.84
C PRO A 290 2.36 3.69 5.94
N GLU A 291 1.15 3.42 6.40
CA GLU A 291 0.46 4.37 7.25
C GLU A 291 -0.55 3.70 8.18
N VAL A 292 -0.87 4.43 9.24
CA VAL A 292 -1.92 4.13 10.21
C VAL A 292 -2.80 5.37 10.32
N VAL A 293 -4.10 5.17 10.10
CA VAL A 293 -5.12 6.22 10.20
C VAL A 293 -6.17 5.79 11.23
N ILE A 294 -6.33 6.59 12.28
CA ILE A 294 -7.31 6.34 13.34
C ILE A 294 -8.30 7.50 13.39
N PRO A 295 -9.49 7.37 12.75
CA PRO A 295 -10.50 8.41 12.74
C PRO A 295 -10.91 8.85 14.14
N ILE A 296 -10.93 10.16 14.38
CA ILE A 296 -11.40 10.77 15.64
C ILE A 296 -12.90 10.97 15.55
N ALA A 297 -13.64 10.28 16.42
CA ALA A 297 -15.08 10.41 16.52
C ALA A 297 -15.48 11.87 16.78
N ASP A 298 -16.59 12.29 16.17
CA ASP A 298 -17.22 13.62 16.35
C ASP A 298 -16.30 14.83 16.08
N ALA A 299 -15.18 14.63 15.41
CA ALA A 299 -14.30 15.73 15.02
C ALA A 299 -14.97 16.58 13.94
N ASN A 300 -15.16 17.87 14.24
CA ASN A 300 -15.59 18.83 13.23
C ASN A 300 -14.47 19.04 12.20
N ILE A 301 -14.67 18.53 10.98
CA ILE A 301 -13.71 18.64 9.88
C ILE A 301 -13.57 20.09 9.42
N ALA A 302 -14.65 20.89 9.52
CA ALA A 302 -14.67 22.29 9.06
C ALA A 302 -13.69 23.20 9.81
N ASP A 303 -13.34 22.86 11.05
CA ASP A 303 -12.41 23.64 11.87
C ASP A 303 -10.94 23.22 11.68
N GLN A 304 -10.68 22.15 10.93
CA GLN A 304 -9.33 21.64 10.72
C GLN A 304 -8.70 22.27 9.47
N LYS A 305 -7.96 23.35 9.69
CA LYS A 305 -7.09 23.91 8.65
C LYS A 305 -5.88 23.01 8.45
N HIS A 306 -5.46 22.85 7.20
CA HIS A 306 -4.13 22.34 6.89
C HIS A 306 -3.10 23.13 7.70
N ALA A 307 -2.37 22.46 8.60
CA ALA A 307 -1.18 23.06 9.16
C ALA A 307 -0.27 23.41 7.98
N PRO A 308 0.13 24.67 7.80
CA PRO A 308 0.97 25.04 6.68
C PRO A 308 2.28 24.25 6.82
N ASN A 309 2.60 23.45 5.80
CA ASN A 309 3.88 22.75 5.73
C ASN A 309 4.97 23.78 5.42
N ASN A 310 5.37 24.52 6.45
CA ASN A 310 6.37 25.58 6.36
C ASN A 310 7.79 25.04 6.11
N GLY A 311 7.93 23.72 6.01
CA GLY A 311 9.23 23.06 5.93
C GLY A 311 10.08 23.33 7.18
N MET A 312 11.38 23.11 7.05
CA MET A 312 12.33 23.34 8.14
C MET A 312 12.59 24.84 8.30
N THR A 313 12.33 25.36 9.51
CA THR A 313 12.56 26.77 9.89
C THR A 313 13.44 26.86 11.14
N ILE A 314 14.01 28.04 11.43
CA ILE A 314 14.76 28.24 12.67
C ILE A 314 13.84 27.98 13.87
N GLY A 315 14.32 27.17 14.81
CA GLY A 315 13.58 26.72 15.97
C GLY A 315 12.80 25.41 15.79
N THR A 316 12.71 24.90 14.56
CA THR A 316 12.07 23.59 14.28
C THR A 316 12.82 22.47 15.00
N LEU A 317 12.09 21.53 15.61
CA LEU A 317 12.68 20.31 16.15
C LEU A 317 12.94 19.31 15.04
N VAL A 318 14.12 18.72 15.04
CA VAL A 318 14.55 17.71 14.08
C VAL A 318 15.17 16.51 14.77
N ARG A 319 15.05 15.33 14.16
CA ARG A 319 15.76 14.11 14.56
C ARG A 319 16.90 13.85 13.58
N ILE A 320 18.07 13.52 14.09
CA ILE A 320 19.21 13.15 13.26
C ILE A 320 19.03 11.71 12.78
N ILE A 321 19.05 11.49 11.46
CA ILE A 321 18.84 10.18 10.82
C ILE A 321 20.13 9.58 10.25
N ARG A 322 21.29 10.06 10.73
CA ARG A 322 22.60 9.57 10.31
C ARG A 322 23.52 9.36 11.50
N GLN A 323 24.27 8.25 11.46
CA GLN A 323 25.39 8.00 12.36
C GLN A 323 26.43 9.14 12.28
N PRO A 324 27.11 9.48 13.39
CA PRO A 324 27.07 8.79 14.68
C PRO A 324 25.91 9.19 15.60
N HIS A 325 25.22 10.29 15.33
CA HIS A 325 24.18 10.86 16.21
C HIS A 325 22.77 10.35 15.89
N PHE A 326 22.65 9.13 15.34
CA PHE A 326 21.36 8.62 14.88
C PHE A 326 20.34 8.56 16.03
N GLY A 327 19.17 9.17 15.83
CA GLY A 327 18.08 9.22 16.79
C GLY A 327 18.10 10.43 17.74
N GLU A 328 19.19 11.20 17.79
CA GLU A 328 19.26 12.39 18.65
C GLU A 328 18.30 13.48 18.18
N VAL A 329 17.66 14.16 19.14
CA VAL A 329 16.76 15.28 18.87
C VAL A 329 17.52 16.58 19.03
N ALA A 330 17.38 17.47 18.05
CA ALA A 330 18.03 18.75 18.00
C ALA A 330 17.06 19.85 17.55
N LYS A 331 17.42 21.10 17.83
CA LYS A 331 16.70 22.29 17.40
C LYS A 331 17.46 22.98 16.29
N VAL A 332 16.78 23.38 15.21
CA VAL A 332 17.40 24.13 14.12
C VAL A 332 17.80 25.52 14.62
N VAL A 333 19.08 25.86 14.51
CA VAL A 333 19.60 27.17 14.90
C VAL A 333 19.86 28.08 13.70
N SER A 334 20.22 27.50 12.54
CA SER A 334 20.44 28.26 11.31
C SER A 334 20.20 27.42 10.06
N LEU A 335 19.80 28.07 8.97
CA LEU A 335 19.56 27.47 7.66
C LEU A 335 20.37 28.22 6.60
N PRO A 336 21.66 27.89 6.42
CA PRO A 336 22.50 28.52 5.39
C PRO A 336 21.84 28.42 4.01
N GLU A 337 21.75 29.55 3.30
CA GLU A 337 21.10 29.63 1.99
C GLU A 337 21.94 28.96 0.89
N LYS A 338 23.27 29.14 0.98
CA LYS A 338 24.21 28.61 0.00
C LYS A 338 24.63 27.19 0.39
N PRO A 339 24.65 26.25 -0.56
CA PRO A 339 25.24 24.93 -0.34
C PRO A 339 26.71 25.04 0.12
N VAL A 340 27.09 24.20 1.07
CA VAL A 340 28.44 24.11 1.64
C VAL A 340 29.12 22.86 1.09
N ILE A 341 30.44 22.92 0.92
CA ILE A 341 31.25 21.74 0.59
C ILE A 341 31.50 21.00 1.91
N ILE A 342 30.98 19.78 2.02
CA ILE A 342 31.20 18.92 3.19
C ILE A 342 32.50 18.11 3.03
N PRO A 343 33.00 17.43 4.07
CA PRO A 343 34.26 16.67 4.00
C PRO A 343 34.33 15.61 2.89
N SER A 344 33.19 15.12 2.39
CA SER A 344 33.11 14.23 1.23
C SER A 344 33.23 14.95 -0.12
N GLU A 345 33.63 16.24 -0.11
CA GLU A 345 33.71 17.16 -1.25
C GLU A 345 32.38 17.43 -1.98
N ALA A 346 31.28 16.85 -1.50
CA ALA A 346 29.96 17.08 -2.05
C ALA A 346 29.48 18.49 -1.69
N LYS A 347 28.90 19.19 -2.68
CA LYS A 347 28.27 20.50 -2.48
C LYS A 347 26.79 20.31 -2.14
N VAL A 348 26.44 20.42 -0.87
CA VAL A 348 25.09 20.09 -0.36
C VAL A 348 24.49 21.23 0.45
N ARG A 349 23.16 21.28 0.53
CA ARG A 349 22.47 22.16 1.47
C ARG A 349 22.60 21.60 2.88
N VAL A 350 22.91 22.47 3.82
CA VAL A 350 23.13 22.12 5.22
C VAL A 350 22.10 22.78 6.13
N VAL A 351 22.06 22.31 7.36
CA VAL A 351 21.34 22.87 8.50
C VAL A 351 22.30 22.89 9.68
N GLU A 352 22.29 23.97 10.44
CA GLU A 352 22.92 23.99 11.76
C GLU A 352 21.85 23.68 12.81
N ILE A 353 22.18 22.73 13.68
CA ILE A 353 21.30 22.23 14.74
C ILE A 353 22.02 22.31 16.08
N GLU A 354 21.25 22.38 17.15
CA GLU A 354 21.72 22.31 18.54
C GLU A 354 21.04 21.13 19.23
N THR A 355 21.80 20.14 19.68
CA THR A 355 21.26 18.93 20.32
C THR A 355 20.55 19.30 21.63
N LEU A 356 19.39 18.71 21.89
CA LEU A 356 18.66 18.96 23.14
C LEU A 356 19.31 18.27 24.35
N SER A 357 20.07 17.20 24.11
CA SER A 357 20.74 16.40 25.14
C SER A 357 22.00 17.07 25.68
N THR A 358 22.82 17.67 24.80
CA THR A 358 24.14 18.20 25.16
C THR A 358 24.30 19.70 24.92
N GLY A 359 23.39 20.34 24.17
CA GLY A 359 23.52 21.72 23.73
C GLY A 359 24.63 21.93 22.69
N GLU A 360 25.14 20.84 22.10
CA GLU A 360 26.20 20.89 21.11
C GLU A 360 25.66 21.36 19.77
N LYS A 361 26.37 22.29 19.13
CA LYS A 361 26.03 22.78 17.79
C LYS A 361 26.79 22.03 16.73
N MET A 362 26.08 21.56 15.72
CA MET A 362 26.67 20.86 14.59
C MET A 362 26.00 21.24 13.28
N MET A 363 26.75 21.10 12.19
CA MET A 363 26.27 21.33 10.83
C MET A 363 26.13 20.01 10.09
N LEU A 364 24.93 19.72 9.60
CA LEU A 364 24.63 18.48 8.88
C LEU A 364 24.02 18.78 7.51
N PRO A 365 24.22 17.92 6.50
CA PRO A 365 23.38 17.93 5.30
C PRO A 365 21.91 17.88 5.71
N ARG A 366 21.04 18.68 5.04
CA ARG A 366 19.60 18.67 5.35
C ARG A 366 18.96 17.28 5.17
N ALA A 367 19.54 16.45 4.31
CA ALA A 367 19.13 15.07 4.08
C ALA A 367 19.44 14.12 5.26
N ASN A 368 20.25 14.55 6.24
CA ASN A 368 20.62 13.76 7.41
C ASN A 368 19.78 14.08 8.65
N VAL A 369 18.75 14.91 8.50
CA VAL A 369 17.80 15.20 9.57
C VAL A 369 16.37 15.07 9.04
N GLU A 370 15.45 14.80 9.95
CA GLU A 370 14.01 14.81 9.69
C GLU A 370 13.27 15.77 10.61
N ILE A 371 12.22 16.42 10.11
CA ILE A 371 11.37 17.30 10.94
C ILE A 371 10.53 16.44 11.89
N ILE A 372 10.50 16.84 13.15
CA ILE A 372 9.54 16.31 14.11
C ILE A 372 8.31 17.23 14.04
N GLU A 373 7.25 16.79 13.35
CA GLU A 373 5.96 17.49 13.37
C GLU A 373 5.29 17.26 14.74
N GLU A 374 4.89 18.34 15.42
CA GLU A 374 4.19 18.28 16.72
C GLU A 374 2.74 17.81 16.57
#